data_AF-A0A6P2EQ73-F1
#
_entry.id   AF-A0A6P2EQ73-F1
#
_cell.length_a   1.000
_cell.length_b   1.000
_cell.length_c   1.000
_cell.angle_alpha   90.00
_cell.angle_beta   90.00
_cell.angle_gamma   90.00
#
_symmetry.space_group_name_H-M   'P 1'
#
loop_
_entity.id
_entity.type
_entity.pdbx_description
1 polymer ?
#
loop_
_entity_poly.entity_id
_entity_poly.type
_entity_poly.pdbx_seq_one_letter_code
_entity_poly.pdbx_strand_id
1 'polypeptide(L)'
;MATHLLRCAVVAALTLMAASHGRAPAQPMAPDRRHLASASVETLQRAYLDCDYIATRTLLDLASAAHCSLVGEELKQRAFGGDFDQLVAWWRANKRVHAEAVSESQMPDHGPGSP
;
A
#
# COMPACT_ATOMS: atom_id res chain seq x y z
N MET A 1 -37.73 -35.75 53.34
CA MET A 1 -36.43 -36.13 52.74
C MET A 1 -36.47 -35.77 51.28
N ALA A 2 -35.35 -35.29 50.72
CA ALA A 2 -35.15 -35.00 49.30
C ALA A 2 -35.58 -33.62 48.74
N THR A 3 -35.42 -32.56 49.54
CA THR A 3 -35.05 -31.20 49.09
C THR A 3 -33.67 -31.14 48.39
N HIS A 4 -33.21 -32.26 47.80
CA HIS A 4 -31.88 -32.44 47.23
C HIS A 4 -31.87 -32.89 45.75
N LEU A 5 -33.02 -33.13 45.13
CA LEU A 5 -33.07 -33.52 43.71
C LEU A 5 -33.21 -32.30 42.76
N LEU A 6 -33.06 -31.08 43.27
CA LEU A 6 -33.09 -29.85 42.45
C LEU A 6 -31.69 -29.31 42.10
N ARG A 7 -30.62 -30.11 42.25
CA ARG A 7 -29.24 -29.63 42.10
C ARG A 7 -28.34 -30.33 41.08
N CYS A 8 -28.82 -31.33 40.32
CA CYS A 8 -27.91 -32.16 39.51
C CYS A 8 -28.03 -32.07 37.98
N ALA A 9 -28.89 -31.23 37.39
CA ALA A 9 -29.00 -31.17 35.92
C ALA A 9 -28.69 -29.80 35.29
N VAL A 10 -28.06 -28.88 36.03
CA VAL A 10 -27.62 -27.58 35.48
C VAL A 10 -26.19 -27.63 34.89
N VAL A 11 -25.46 -28.75 35.00
CA VAL A 11 -24.02 -28.76 34.72
C VAL A 11 -23.62 -29.18 33.29
N ALA A 12 -24.56 -29.62 32.44
CA ALA A 12 -24.21 -30.17 31.11
C ALA A 12 -24.46 -29.24 29.90
N ALA A 13 -24.51 -27.92 30.08
CA ALA A 13 -24.78 -26.97 28.99
C ALA A 13 -23.74 -25.84 28.86
N LEU A 14 -22.55 -25.97 29.47
CA LEU A 14 -21.56 -24.89 29.60
C LEU A 14 -20.20 -25.16 28.93
N THR A 15 -20.11 -26.05 27.92
CA THR A 15 -18.81 -26.42 27.33
C THR A 15 -18.73 -26.33 25.81
N LEU A 16 -19.47 -25.40 25.17
CA LEU A 16 -19.30 -25.12 23.73
C LEU A 16 -19.08 -23.63 23.39
N MET A 17 -18.45 -22.85 24.28
CA MET A 17 -17.96 -21.50 23.99
C MET A 17 -16.44 -21.38 24.25
N ALA A 18 -15.62 -22.26 23.65
CA ALA A 18 -14.17 -22.21 23.84
C ALA A 18 -13.35 -22.47 22.57
N ALA A 19 -13.82 -22.02 21.40
CA ALA A 19 -13.03 -22.08 20.17
C ALA A 19 -13.08 -20.80 19.32
N SER A 20 -13.41 -19.66 19.90
CA SER A 20 -13.10 -18.34 19.32
C SER A 20 -11.80 -17.82 19.92
N HIS A 21 -10.70 -18.56 19.71
CA HIS A 21 -9.37 -17.99 19.91
C HIS A 21 -9.23 -16.86 18.90
N GLY A 22 -9.27 -15.62 19.40
CA GLY A 22 -9.20 -14.41 18.60
C GLY A 22 -8.00 -14.47 17.68
N ARG A 23 -8.26 -14.62 16.37
CA ARG A 23 -7.39 -13.98 15.40
C ARG A 23 -7.52 -12.49 15.68
N ALA A 24 -6.54 -11.93 16.38
CA ALA A 24 -6.33 -10.50 16.34
C ALA A 24 -6.40 -10.09 14.86
N PRO A 25 -7.23 -9.11 14.47
CA PRO A 25 -7.11 -8.57 13.13
C PRO A 25 -5.65 -8.15 13.01
N ALA A 26 -4.92 -8.73 12.06
CA ALA A 26 -3.71 -8.10 11.57
C ALA A 26 -4.16 -6.72 11.13
N GLN A 27 -3.97 -5.72 11.99
CA GLN A 27 -4.31 -4.35 11.69
C GLN A 27 -3.55 -4.07 10.39
N PRO A 28 -4.23 -3.83 9.26
CA PRO A 28 -3.51 -3.39 8.08
C PRO A 28 -2.79 -2.13 8.53
N MET A 29 -1.46 -2.22 8.61
CA MET A 29 -0.65 -1.11 9.06
C MET A 29 -0.88 -0.04 8.01
N ALA A 30 -1.73 0.94 8.35
CA ALA A 30 -2.09 2.00 7.42
C ALA A 30 -0.79 2.62 6.95
N PRO A 31 -0.56 2.73 5.63
CA PRO A 31 0.72 3.22 5.13
C PRO A 31 1.02 4.59 5.75
N ASP A 32 2.24 4.75 6.28
CA ASP A 32 2.60 5.93 7.06
C ASP A 32 2.61 7.18 6.17
N ARG A 33 1.53 7.96 6.25
CA ARG A 33 1.38 9.23 5.54
C ARG A 33 2.35 10.29 6.05
N ARG A 34 2.88 10.18 7.27
CA ARG A 34 3.77 11.19 7.85
C ARG A 34 5.06 11.34 7.05
N HIS A 35 5.55 10.26 6.45
CA HIS A 35 6.73 10.32 5.60
C HIS A 35 6.51 11.19 4.35
N LEU A 36 5.29 11.21 3.79
CA LEU A 36 4.93 12.06 2.65
C LEU A 36 4.72 13.52 3.08
N ALA A 37 4.40 13.79 4.34
CA ALA A 37 4.24 15.15 4.89
C ALA A 37 5.52 15.98 4.67
N SER A 38 6.68 15.39 4.94
CA SER A 38 8.00 16.04 4.81
C SER A 38 8.60 16.02 3.40
N ALA A 39 8.00 15.29 2.44
CA ALA A 39 8.55 15.18 1.09
C ALA A 39 8.40 16.51 0.31
N SER A 40 9.41 16.86 -0.49
CA SER A 40 9.31 17.97 -1.44
C SER A 40 8.37 17.62 -2.61
N VAL A 41 7.84 18.63 -3.29
CA VAL A 41 7.02 18.43 -4.50
C VAL A 41 7.78 17.64 -5.57
N GLU A 42 9.07 17.92 -5.78
CA GLU A 42 9.90 17.20 -6.75
C GLU A 42 10.03 15.70 -6.38
N THR A 43 10.22 15.39 -5.10
CA THR A 43 10.26 14.00 -4.63
C THR A 43 8.92 13.30 -4.84
N LEU A 44 7.79 13.97 -4.58
CA LEU A 44 6.46 13.43 -4.85
C LEU A 44 6.22 13.20 -6.35
N GLN A 45 6.67 14.12 -7.20
CA GLN A 45 6.60 13.98 -8.66
C GLN A 45 7.37 12.76 -9.14
N ARG A 46 8.62 12.60 -8.70
CA ARG A 46 9.45 11.43 -9.05
C ARG A 46 8.80 10.13 -8.58
N ALA A 47 8.39 10.07 -7.31
CA ALA A 47 7.72 8.90 -6.75
C ALA A 47 6.42 8.55 -7.49
N TYR A 48 5.65 9.54 -7.93
CA TYR A 48 4.44 9.31 -8.73
C TYR A 48 4.78 8.69 -10.10
N LEU A 49 5.82 9.18 -10.77
CA LEU A 49 6.26 8.64 -12.06
C LEU A 49 6.87 7.24 -11.91
N ASP A 50 7.57 6.95 -10.82
CA ASP A 50 8.03 5.60 -10.48
C ASP A 50 6.86 4.65 -10.28
N CYS A 51 5.83 5.08 -9.54
CA CYS A 51 4.60 4.33 -9.34
C CYS A 51 3.90 4.00 -10.66
N ASP A 52 3.75 4.96 -11.58
CA ASP A 52 3.21 4.73 -12.92
C ASP A 52 4.08 3.77 -13.74
N TYR A 53 5.40 3.99 -13.71
CA TYR A 53 6.37 3.14 -14.40
C TYR A 53 6.26 1.68 -13.95
N ILE A 54 6.09 1.41 -12.66
CA ILE A 54 5.94 0.04 -12.14
C ILE A 54 4.53 -0.51 -12.46
N ALA A 55 3.48 0.26 -12.20
CA ALA A 55 2.08 -0.17 -12.40
C ALA A 55 1.75 -0.50 -13.87
N THR A 56 2.46 0.11 -14.83
CA THR A 56 2.31 -0.21 -16.26
C THR A 56 3.02 -1.50 -16.68
N ARG A 57 3.88 -2.06 -15.82
CA ARG A 57 4.70 -3.25 -16.13
C ARG A 57 4.39 -4.46 -15.25
N THR A 58 3.90 -4.25 -14.04
CA THR A 58 3.59 -5.34 -13.10
C THR A 58 2.29 -5.08 -12.37
N LEU A 59 1.67 -6.16 -11.88
CA LEU A 59 0.57 -6.04 -10.94
C LEU A 59 1.13 -5.62 -9.57
N LEU A 60 0.68 -4.48 -9.06
CA LEU A 60 1.05 -4.01 -7.73
C LEU A 60 0.37 -4.85 -6.64
N ASP A 61 1.11 -5.18 -5.59
CA ASP A 61 0.51 -5.66 -4.35
C ASP A 61 -0.28 -4.54 -3.66
N LEU A 62 -1.08 -4.91 -2.66
CA LEU A 62 -1.95 -3.96 -1.94
C LEU A 62 -1.19 -2.83 -1.26
N ALA A 63 -0.03 -3.10 -0.67
CA ALA A 63 0.75 -2.08 0.04
C ALA A 63 1.36 -1.09 -0.94
N SER A 64 1.89 -1.58 -2.06
CA SER A 64 2.44 -0.78 -3.15
C SER A 64 1.37 0.09 -3.81
N ALA A 65 0.19 -0.48 -4.11
CA ALA A 65 -0.94 0.27 -4.65
C ALA A 65 -1.44 1.35 -3.68
N ALA A 66 -1.50 1.04 -2.38
CA ALA A 66 -1.87 2.01 -1.35
C ALA A 66 -0.84 3.15 -1.25
N HIS A 67 0.46 2.83 -1.26
CA HIS A 67 1.53 3.83 -1.27
C HIS A 67 1.41 4.76 -2.49
N CYS A 68 1.28 4.21 -3.70
CA CYS A 68 1.15 5.00 -4.92
C CYS A 68 -0.10 5.90 -4.93
N SER A 69 -1.21 5.41 -4.35
CA SER A 69 -2.42 6.22 -4.17
C SER A 69 -2.17 7.41 -3.25
N LEU A 70 -1.44 7.23 -2.15
CA LEU A 70 -1.11 8.31 -1.22
C LEU A 70 -0.16 9.34 -1.84
N VAL A 71 0.84 8.89 -2.59
CA VAL A 71 1.74 9.79 -3.33
C VAL A 71 0.95 10.64 -4.33
N GLY A 72 0.04 10.03 -5.09
CA GLY A 72 -0.80 10.73 -6.06
C GLY A 72 -1.71 11.77 -5.41
N GLU A 73 -2.36 11.43 -4.30
CA GLU A 73 -3.19 12.39 -3.58
C GLU A 73 -2.38 13.55 -3.00
N GLU A 74 -1.23 13.28 -2.39
CA GLU A 74 -0.38 14.33 -1.83
C GLU A 74 0.17 15.26 -2.91
N LEU A 75 0.62 14.68 -4.03
CA LEU A 75 1.09 15.44 -5.17
C LEU A 75 -0.02 16.32 -5.77
N LYS A 76 -1.23 15.76 -5.94
CA LYS A 76 -2.40 16.49 -6.43
C LYS A 76 -2.67 17.73 -5.58
N GLN A 77 -2.69 17.57 -4.25
CA GLN A 77 -2.95 18.67 -3.34
C GLN A 77 -1.86 19.75 -3.39
N ARG A 78 -0.58 19.36 -3.36
CA ARG A 78 0.53 20.31 -3.22
C ARG A 78 0.95 20.99 -4.52
N ALA A 79 0.98 20.26 -5.62
CA ALA A 79 1.51 20.76 -6.89
C ALA A 79 0.42 21.34 -7.80
N PHE A 80 -0.82 20.86 -7.64
CA PHE A 80 -1.92 21.16 -8.56
C PHE A 80 -3.15 21.73 -7.85
N GLY A 81 -3.04 22.09 -6.56
CA GLY A 81 -4.14 22.69 -5.80
C GLY A 81 -5.38 21.78 -5.69
N GLY A 82 -5.20 20.46 -5.80
CA GLY A 82 -6.29 19.49 -5.80
C GLY A 82 -6.88 19.18 -7.18
N ASP A 83 -6.44 19.86 -8.24
CA ASP A 83 -6.93 19.65 -9.61
C ASP A 83 -6.37 18.37 -10.23
N PHE A 84 -7.26 17.41 -10.47
CA PHE A 84 -6.90 16.12 -11.05
C PHE A 84 -6.55 16.21 -12.54
N ASP A 85 -7.22 17.09 -13.30
CA ASP A 85 -6.95 17.22 -14.74
C ASP A 85 -5.58 17.82 -14.98
N GLN A 86 -5.16 18.77 -14.14
CA GLN A 86 -3.80 19.31 -14.16
C GLN A 86 -2.75 18.25 -13.81
N LEU A 87 -3.00 17.41 -12.79
CA LEU A 87 -2.14 16.28 -12.46
C LEU A 87 -1.99 15.33 -13.66
N VAL A 88 -3.09 14.97 -14.31
CA VAL A 88 -3.08 14.06 -15.47
C VAL A 88 -2.38 14.68 -16.67
N ALA A 89 -2.58 15.98 -16.93
CA ALA A 89 -1.91 16.69 -18.01
C ALA A 89 -0.39 16.69 -17.83
N TRP A 90 0.07 17.03 -16.61
CA TRP A 90 1.48 16.97 -16.25
C TRP A 90 2.04 15.54 -16.37
N TRP A 91 1.36 14.54 -15.80
CA TRP A 91 1.79 13.14 -15.86
C TRP A 91 2.01 12.66 -17.30
N ARG A 92 1.07 12.97 -18.21
CA ARG A 92 1.19 12.59 -19.63
C ARG A 92 2.39 13.22 -20.31
N ALA A 93 2.74 14.46 -19.95
CA ALA A 93 3.90 15.16 -20.49
C ALA A 93 5.23 14.56 -19.99
N ASN A 94 5.26 14.01 -18.76
CA ASN A 94 6.51 13.62 -18.10
C ASN A 94 6.82 12.11 -18.13
N LYS A 95 5.80 11.23 -18.20
CA LYS A 95 6.00 9.79 -18.01
C LYS A 95 6.94 9.10 -19.00
N ARG A 96 7.01 9.58 -20.24
CA ARG A 96 7.88 9.00 -21.28
C ARG A 96 9.36 9.28 -20.98
N VAL A 97 9.67 10.54 -20.71
CA VAL A 97 11.02 10.98 -20.34
C VAL A 97 11.50 10.25 -19.08
N HIS A 98 10.61 10.08 -18.10
CA HIS A 98 10.93 9.30 -16.90
C HIS A 98 11.20 7.83 -17.20
N ALA A 99 10.36 7.19 -18.02
CA ALA A 99 10.54 5.79 -18.37
C ALA A 99 11.85 5.53 -19.13
N GLU A 100 12.26 6.47 -20.00
CA GLU A 100 13.55 6.44 -20.70
C GLU A 100 14.72 6.54 -19.71
N ALA A 101 14.68 7.51 -18.79
CA ALA A 101 15.72 7.71 -17.78
C ALA A 101 15.89 6.50 -16.84
N VAL A 102 14.77 5.89 -16.41
CA VAL A 102 14.82 4.67 -15.58
C VAL A 102 15.40 3.49 -16.36
N SER A 103 15.07 3.35 -17.65
CA SER A 103 15.58 2.27 -18.50
C SER A 103 17.10 2.38 -18.74
N GLU A 104 17.60 3.58 -19.01
CA GLU A 104 19.04 3.84 -19.19
C GLU A 104 19.83 3.51 -17.92
N SER A 105 19.31 3.90 -16.76
CA SER A 105 19.93 3.62 -15.46
C SER A 105 19.97 2.13 -15.11
N GLN A 106 19.11 1.32 -15.74
CA GLN A 106 18.95 -0.09 -15.43
C GLN A 106 19.67 -1.01 -16.43
N MET A 107 20.27 -0.46 -17.49
CA MET A 107 21.10 -1.22 -18.42
C MET A 107 22.42 -1.64 -17.73
N PRO A 108 22.66 -2.94 -17.51
CA PRO A 108 23.88 -3.39 -16.87
C PRO A 108 25.08 -3.18 -17.81
N ASP A 109 26.19 -2.69 -17.26
CA ASP A 109 27.50 -2.71 -17.93
C ASP A 109 27.90 -4.16 -18.23
N HIS A 110 27.63 -4.64 -19.45
CA HIS A 110 28.30 -5.81 -19.99
C HIS A 110 29.70 -5.38 -20.41
N GLY A 111 30.62 -5.38 -19.45
CA GLY A 111 32.05 -5.21 -19.73
C GLY A 111 32.54 -6.23 -20.76
N PRO A 112 33.48 -5.87 -21.65
CA PRO A 112 34.02 -6.81 -22.63
C PRO A 112 34.87 -7.87 -21.90
N GLY A 113 34.29 -9.04 -21.66
CA GLY A 113 34.91 -10.12 -20.91
C GLY A 113 34.48 -11.49 -21.40
N SER A 114 34.91 -11.86 -22.60
CA SER A 114 34.95 -13.25 -23.06
C SER A 114 36.40 -13.74 -23.07
N PRO A 115 36.70 -14.87 -22.43
CA PRO A 115 37.55 -15.90 -23.00
C PRO A 115 36.71 -16.94 -23.76
#